data_AF-A0A661XS27-F1
#
_entry.id   AF-A0A661XS27-F1
#
_cell.length_a   1.000
_cell.length_b   1.000
_cell.length_c   1.000
_cell.angle_alpha   90.00
_cell.angle_beta   90.00
_cell.angle_gamma   90.00
#
_symmetry.space_group_name_H-M   'P 1'
#
loop_
_entity.id
_entity.type
_entity.pdbx_description
1 polymer ?
#
loop_
_entity_poly.entity_id
_entity_poly.type
_entity_poly.pdbx_seq_one_letter_code
_entity_poly.pdbx_strand_id
1 'polypeptide(L)'
;MNISEKINITIIICCLTMVSFSLMGQSNVSVWGTVSEGKIKGKSKNFKEAQISIFLIETNNRIILKRISSNKKGKYDTELDFDNYYKIVFSSPGFVSKFVTIDFRDIPVEDRVGGFKMHIDISLFKQIEGIDYSLLNAPIGKAKYYAKTGVIVWDMAYTRDMMRKVRNIK
;
A
#
# COMPACT_ATOMS: atom_id res chain seq x y z
N MET A 1 -51.09 -41.55 -8.50
CA MET A 1 -50.26 -40.32 -8.43
C MET A 1 -51.18 -39.19 -7.99
N ASN A 2 -51.01 -38.60 -6.80
CA ASN A 2 -51.94 -37.55 -6.39
C ASN A 2 -51.29 -36.48 -5.50
N ILE A 3 -51.19 -35.28 -6.09
CA ILE A 3 -51.27 -33.90 -5.57
C ILE A 3 -50.59 -33.62 -4.21
N SER A 4 -50.85 -34.41 -3.16
CA SER A 4 -50.23 -34.33 -1.83
C SER A 4 -48.69 -34.34 -1.86
N GLU A 5 -48.07 -35.23 -2.66
CA GLU A 5 -46.60 -35.34 -2.70
C GLU A 5 -45.91 -34.24 -3.50
N LYS A 6 -46.58 -33.63 -4.49
CA LYS A 6 -46.01 -32.51 -5.26
C LYS A 6 -46.24 -31.17 -4.57
N ILE A 7 -47.30 -31.03 -3.79
CA ILE A 7 -47.50 -29.87 -2.90
C ILE A 7 -46.34 -29.76 -1.90
N ASN A 8 -45.78 -30.87 -1.41
CA ASN A 8 -44.59 -30.85 -0.53
C ASN A 8 -43.29 -30.42 -1.23
N ILE A 9 -43.10 -30.76 -2.51
CA ILE A 9 -41.92 -30.32 -3.28
C ILE A 9 -42.03 -28.83 -3.61
N THR A 10 -43.25 -28.33 -3.81
CA THR A 10 -43.51 -26.91 -4.03
C THR A 10 -43.53 -26.11 -2.72
N ILE A 11 -43.93 -26.69 -1.58
CA ILE A 11 -43.95 -26.04 -0.23
C ILE A 11 -42.56 -26.02 0.46
N ILE A 12 -41.55 -26.72 -0.08
CA ILE A 12 -40.12 -26.42 0.16
C ILE A 12 -39.68 -25.15 -0.62
N ILE A 13 -40.65 -24.38 -1.09
CA ILE A 13 -40.78 -22.96 -0.79
C ILE A 13 -40.10 -22.57 0.56
N CYS A 14 -39.19 -21.61 0.45
CA CYS A 14 -39.41 -20.34 1.13
C CYS A 14 -39.12 -20.28 2.64
N CYS A 15 -38.17 -21.06 3.15
CA CYS A 15 -37.53 -20.74 4.43
C CYS A 15 -36.05 -20.42 4.24
N LEU A 16 -35.79 -19.11 4.14
CA LEU A 16 -34.73 -18.46 4.90
C LEU A 16 -33.43 -19.27 5.03
N THR A 17 -32.52 -19.11 4.09
CA THR A 17 -31.46 -18.16 4.44
C THR A 17 -31.31 -17.23 3.26
N MET A 18 -31.70 -15.97 3.50
CA MET A 18 -30.98 -14.86 2.89
C MET A 18 -29.50 -15.23 3.02
N VAL A 19 -28.89 -15.71 1.94
CA VAL A 19 -27.48 -15.42 1.73
C VAL A 19 -27.51 -13.92 1.57
N SER A 20 -27.50 -13.24 2.71
CA SER A 20 -26.87 -11.95 2.84
C SER A 20 -25.48 -12.21 2.29
N PHE A 21 -25.35 -12.05 0.97
CA PHE A 21 -24.19 -11.45 0.41
C PHE A 21 -24.15 -10.10 1.11
N SER A 22 -23.64 -10.13 2.33
CA SER A 22 -23.01 -8.97 2.92
C SER A 22 -21.95 -8.68 1.87
N LEU A 23 -22.25 -7.74 0.98
CA LEU A 23 -21.27 -6.75 0.62
C LEU A 23 -20.83 -6.15 1.97
N MET A 24 -20.02 -6.89 2.73
CA MET A 24 -18.96 -6.25 3.46
C MET A 24 -18.16 -5.66 2.32
N GLY A 25 -18.48 -4.42 1.96
CA GLY A 25 -17.63 -3.64 1.08
C GLY A 25 -16.25 -3.85 1.64
N GLN A 26 -15.40 -4.53 0.88
CA GLN A 26 -14.12 -5.02 1.34
C GLN A 26 -13.37 -3.77 1.77
N SER A 27 -13.40 -3.49 3.08
CA SER A 27 -12.85 -2.25 3.56
C SER A 27 -11.36 -2.40 3.31
N ASN A 28 -10.83 -1.48 2.54
CA ASN A 28 -9.46 -1.53 2.06
C ASN A 28 -8.74 -0.26 2.49
N VAL A 29 -7.43 -0.26 2.29
CA VAL A 29 -6.63 0.94 2.42
C VAL A 29 -6.30 1.44 1.03
N SER A 30 -6.90 2.57 0.66
CA SER A 30 -6.55 3.28 -0.56
C SER A 30 -5.22 4.00 -0.34
N VAL A 31 -4.26 3.77 -1.24
CA VAL A 31 -2.95 4.40 -1.23
C VAL A 31 -2.71 5.07 -2.57
N TRP A 32 -2.40 6.36 -2.56
CA TRP A 32 -2.12 7.13 -3.78
C TRP A 32 -1.04 8.17 -3.54
N GLY A 33 -0.49 8.71 -4.62
CA GLY A 33 0.48 9.80 -4.52
C GLY A 33 1.22 10.03 -5.81
N THR A 34 2.34 10.74 -5.70
CA THR A 34 3.18 11.11 -6.84
C THR A 34 4.62 10.67 -6.61
N VAL A 35 5.19 9.99 -7.60
CA VAL A 35 6.64 9.79 -7.71
C VAL A 35 7.22 10.91 -8.57
N SER A 36 8.21 11.61 -8.04
CA SER A 36 8.84 12.76 -8.68
C SER A 36 10.36 12.63 -8.70
N GLU A 37 11.01 13.44 -9.53
CA GLU A 37 12.46 13.62 -9.47
C GLU A 37 12.84 14.57 -8.33
N GLY A 38 13.67 14.07 -7.41
CA GLY A 38 14.30 14.85 -6.37
C GLY A 38 15.35 15.79 -6.96
N LYS A 39 15.26 17.08 -6.63
CA LYS A 39 16.19 18.10 -7.13
C LYS A 39 17.51 18.05 -6.36
N ILE A 40 18.51 17.36 -6.89
CA ILE A 40 19.90 17.74 -6.63
C ILE A 40 20.23 18.80 -7.70
N LYS A 41 19.91 20.07 -7.42
CA LYS A 41 20.07 21.25 -8.30
C LYS A 41 19.65 21.04 -9.78
N GLY A 42 18.45 21.54 -10.12
CA GLY A 42 17.93 21.60 -11.49
C GLY A 42 16.66 20.77 -11.66
N LYS A 43 15.65 21.32 -12.34
CA LYS A 43 14.46 20.56 -12.77
C LYS A 43 14.88 19.72 -13.98
N SER A 44 14.80 18.39 -13.90
CA SER A 44 14.87 17.59 -15.12
C SER A 44 13.46 17.39 -15.70
N LYS A 45 13.37 17.53 -17.02
CA LYS A 45 12.13 17.54 -17.81
C LYS A 45 11.71 16.11 -18.22
N ASN A 46 12.47 15.09 -17.80
CA ASN A 46 12.45 13.74 -18.36
C ASN A 46 12.31 12.63 -17.30
N PHE A 47 11.54 12.86 -16.23
CA PHE A 47 11.20 11.77 -15.31
C PHE A 47 10.34 10.74 -16.06
N LYS A 48 10.88 9.53 -16.25
CA LYS A 48 10.16 8.41 -16.86
C LYS A 48 9.12 7.85 -15.89
N GLU A 49 8.14 7.11 -16.41
CA GLU A 49 7.17 6.39 -15.59
C GLU A 49 7.88 5.55 -14.53
N ALA A 50 7.49 5.75 -13.26
CA ALA A 50 8.01 5.00 -12.13
C ALA A 50 7.26 3.67 -12.01
N GLN A 51 7.97 2.63 -11.60
CA GLN A 51 7.38 1.36 -11.20
C GLN A 51 7.19 1.35 -9.68
N ILE A 52 6.00 0.97 -9.24
CA ILE A 52 5.66 0.76 -7.84
C ILE A 52 5.44 -0.74 -7.64
N SER A 53 6.33 -1.37 -6.88
CA SER A 53 6.26 -2.79 -6.55
C SER A 53 5.82 -2.98 -5.11
N ILE A 54 4.75 -3.74 -4.91
CA ILE A 54 4.12 -3.99 -3.61
C ILE A 54 4.40 -5.44 -3.22
N PHE A 55 4.93 -5.62 -2.02
CA PHE A 55 5.30 -6.92 -1.47
C PHE A 55 4.61 -7.14 -0.12
N LEU A 56 4.19 -8.38 0.14
CA LEU A 56 3.97 -8.83 1.52
C LEU A 56 5.31 -9.13 2.17
N ILE A 57 5.45 -8.67 3.40
CA ILE A 57 6.54 -9.02 4.29
C ILE A 57 6.00 -10.11 5.22
N GLU A 58 6.22 -11.36 4.85
CA GLU A 58 6.00 -12.48 5.75
C GLU A 58 7.29 -12.76 6.54
N THR A 59 7.16 -13.43 7.70
CA THR A 59 8.24 -13.68 8.64
C THR A 59 9.48 -14.32 7.99
N ASN A 60 9.31 -15.09 6.91
CA ASN A 60 10.38 -15.84 6.26
C ASN A 60 10.53 -15.60 4.74
N ASN A 61 9.66 -14.81 4.09
CA ASN A 61 9.77 -14.55 2.66
C ASN A 61 9.15 -13.21 2.22
N ARG A 62 9.57 -12.72 1.05
CA ARG A 62 8.97 -11.55 0.39
C ARG A 62 8.18 -12.01 -0.82
N ILE A 63 6.86 -11.96 -0.73
CA ILE A 63 5.98 -12.32 -1.85
C ILE A 63 5.65 -11.05 -2.62
N ILE A 64 5.91 -11.04 -3.93
CA ILE A 64 5.45 -9.96 -4.82
C ILE A 64 3.94 -10.13 -4.97
N LEU A 65 3.17 -9.13 -4.55
CA LEU A 65 1.72 -9.12 -4.75
C LEU A 65 1.33 -8.47 -6.06
N LYS A 66 1.89 -7.28 -6.31
CA LYS A 66 1.42 -6.42 -7.39
C LYS A 66 2.55 -5.51 -7.85
N ARG A 67 2.56 -5.22 -9.15
CA ARG A 67 3.36 -4.16 -9.76
C ARG A 67 2.41 -3.23 -10.51
N ILE A 68 2.56 -1.95 -10.29
CA ILE A 68 1.85 -0.91 -11.03
C ILE A 68 2.85 0.12 -11.57
N SER A 69 2.44 0.87 -12.58
CA SER A 69 3.22 1.97 -13.12
C SER A 69 2.53 3.28 -12.82
N SER A 70 3.30 4.32 -12.52
CA SER A 70 2.77 5.68 -12.47
C SER A 70 2.40 6.17 -13.87
N ASN A 71 1.46 7.11 -13.98
CA ASN A 71 1.22 7.79 -15.24
C ASN A 71 2.34 8.79 -15.61
N LYS A 72 2.21 9.46 -16.76
CA LYS A 72 3.16 10.49 -17.25
C LYS A 72 3.42 11.67 -16.31
N LYS A 73 2.55 11.89 -15.31
CA LYS A 73 2.71 12.93 -14.27
C LYS A 73 3.29 12.36 -12.96
N GLY A 74 3.71 11.08 -12.95
CA GLY A 74 4.22 10.40 -11.78
C GLY A 74 3.13 9.95 -10.80
N LYS A 75 1.84 10.14 -11.11
CA LYS A 75 0.75 9.76 -10.20
C LYS A 75 0.50 8.26 -10.24
N TYR A 76 0.19 7.69 -9.09
CA TYR A 76 -0.21 6.29 -8.95
C TYR A 76 -1.29 6.15 -7.87
N ASP A 77 -2.01 5.05 -7.92
CA ASP A 77 -3.00 4.64 -6.93
C ASP A 77 -3.04 3.10 -6.84
N THR A 78 -3.37 2.61 -5.65
CA THR A 78 -3.53 1.19 -5.37
C THR A 78 -4.40 0.98 -4.13
N GLU A 79 -4.91 -0.23 -3.98
CA GLU A 79 -5.66 -0.66 -2.80
C GLU A 79 -4.90 -1.80 -2.13
N LEU A 80 -4.84 -1.75 -0.81
CA LEU A 80 -4.17 -2.74 0.03
C LEU A 80 -5.17 -3.32 1.03
N ASP A 81 -5.03 -4.61 1.29
CA ASP A 81 -5.88 -5.34 2.22
C ASP A 81 -5.40 -5.16 3.66
N PHE A 82 -6.32 -5.30 4.61
CA PHE A 82 -5.98 -5.37 6.03
C PHE A 82 -5.22 -6.67 6.36
N ASP A 83 -4.79 -6.79 7.63
CA ASP A 83 -4.14 -7.99 8.18
C ASP A 83 -2.78 -8.34 7.56
N ASN A 84 -2.17 -7.37 6.88
CA ASN A 84 -0.95 -7.56 6.11
C ASN A 84 0.12 -6.53 6.47
N TYR A 85 1.39 -6.91 6.29
CA TYR A 85 2.54 -6.02 6.42
C TYR A 85 3.18 -5.80 5.05
N TYR A 86 3.15 -4.56 4.57
CA TYR A 86 3.56 -4.23 3.21
C TYR A 86 4.94 -3.58 3.13
N LYS A 87 5.70 -3.95 2.09
CA LYS A 87 6.82 -3.15 1.55
C LYS A 87 6.36 -2.56 0.23
N ILE A 88 6.40 -1.23 0.09
CA ILE A 88 6.10 -0.55 -1.18
C ILE A 88 7.38 0.07 -1.69
N VAL A 89 7.88 -0.45 -2.81
CA VAL A 89 9.13 -0.02 -3.46
C VAL A 89 8.83 0.86 -4.66
N PHE A 90 9.47 2.02 -4.71
CA PHE A 90 9.40 2.98 -5.79
C PHE A 90 10.71 2.98 -6.55
N SER A 91 10.67 2.71 -7.85
CA SER A 91 11.84 2.64 -8.71
C SER A 91 11.60 3.35 -10.05
N SER A 92 12.68 3.84 -10.65
CA SER A 92 12.68 4.37 -12.01
C SER A 92 14.07 4.13 -12.62
N PRO A 93 14.19 3.81 -13.93
CA PRO A 93 15.49 3.53 -14.54
C PRO A 93 16.49 4.69 -14.38
N GLY A 94 17.68 4.39 -13.84
CA GLY A 94 18.72 5.38 -13.57
C GLY A 94 18.54 6.19 -12.27
N PHE A 95 17.57 5.82 -11.44
CA PHE A 95 17.30 6.45 -10.15
C PHE A 95 17.50 5.46 -8.99
N VAL A 96 17.90 6.00 -7.83
CA VAL A 96 18.02 5.22 -6.61
C VAL A 96 16.62 4.92 -6.07
N SER A 97 16.32 3.63 -5.93
CA SER A 97 15.03 3.15 -5.43
C SER A 97 14.85 3.48 -3.95
N LYS A 98 13.61 3.71 -3.53
CA LYS A 98 13.24 3.95 -2.13
C LYS A 98 12.04 3.11 -1.77
N PHE A 99 11.82 2.85 -0.48
CA PHE A 99 10.63 2.12 -0.06
C PHE A 99 10.10 2.58 1.29
N VAL A 100 8.80 2.37 1.49
CA VAL A 100 8.13 2.51 2.78
C VAL A 100 7.66 1.14 3.26
N THR A 101 7.44 1.03 4.57
CA THR A 101 6.79 -0.13 5.15
C THR A 101 5.52 0.30 5.89
N ILE A 102 4.45 -0.45 5.70
CA ILE A 102 3.16 -0.11 6.29
C ILE A 102 2.54 -1.36 6.92
N ASP A 103 2.28 -1.29 8.22
CA ASP A 103 1.72 -2.39 9.01
C ASP A 103 0.22 -2.20 9.23
N PHE A 104 -0.57 -3.02 8.55
CA PHE A 104 -2.03 -3.10 8.71
C PHE A 104 -2.46 -4.34 9.50
N ARG A 105 -1.53 -5.02 10.15
CA ARG A 105 -1.87 -6.07 11.12
C ARG A 105 -2.49 -5.42 12.35
N ASP A 106 -3.32 -6.20 13.04
CA ASP A 106 -3.92 -5.84 14.33
C ASP A 106 -4.82 -4.60 14.32
N ILE A 107 -5.35 -4.21 13.15
CA ILE A 107 -6.40 -3.18 13.06
C ILE A 107 -7.73 -3.82 13.47
N PRO A 108 -8.40 -3.37 14.55
CA PRO A 108 -9.69 -3.91 14.98
C PRO A 108 -10.74 -3.82 13.87
N VAL A 109 -11.61 -4.82 13.75
CA VAL A 109 -12.59 -4.90 12.64
C VAL A 109 -13.55 -3.71 12.65
N GLU A 110 -13.91 -3.23 13.83
CA GLU A 110 -14.70 -2.04 14.07
C GLU A 110 -14.06 -0.76 13.51
N ASP A 111 -12.72 -0.67 13.48
CA ASP A 111 -11.99 0.48 12.97
C ASP A 111 -11.71 0.40 11.46
N ARG A 112 -12.01 -0.75 10.84
CA ARG A 112 -11.89 -0.92 9.38
C ARG A 112 -13.04 -0.28 8.63
N VAL A 113 -14.16 0.01 9.31
CA VAL A 113 -15.39 0.54 8.68
C VAL A 113 -15.08 1.85 7.96
N GLY A 114 -15.37 1.89 6.65
CA GLY A 114 -15.09 3.05 5.80
C GLY A 114 -13.69 3.09 5.19
N GLY A 115 -12.82 2.15 5.55
CA GLY A 115 -11.46 2.01 5.04
C GLY A 115 -10.51 3.11 5.50
N PHE A 116 -9.25 3.00 5.07
CA PHE A 116 -8.25 4.05 5.30
C PHE A 116 -7.77 4.64 3.99
N LYS A 117 -7.22 5.85 4.12
CA LYS A 117 -6.71 6.62 2.99
C LYS A 117 -5.31 7.12 3.33
N MET A 118 -4.31 6.75 2.53
CA MET A 118 -2.92 7.16 2.69
C MET A 118 -2.36 7.86 1.44
N HIS A 119 -1.90 9.09 1.63
CA HIS A 119 -1.19 9.84 0.59
C HIS A 119 0.33 9.71 0.77
N ILE A 120 1.04 9.26 -0.27
CA ILE A 120 2.49 9.01 -0.22
C ILE A 120 3.18 9.64 -1.42
N ASP A 121 3.82 10.78 -1.21
CA ASP A 121 4.67 11.40 -2.22
C ASP A 121 6.13 11.01 -2.04
N ILE A 122 6.74 10.53 -3.12
CA ILE A 122 8.15 10.12 -3.12
C ILE A 122 8.93 10.92 -4.15
N SER A 123 10.14 11.33 -3.76
CA SER A 123 11.13 11.85 -4.69
C SER A 123 12.28 10.86 -4.85
N LEU A 124 12.59 10.48 -6.09
CA LEU A 124 13.75 9.66 -6.43
C LEU A 124 14.84 10.55 -7.00
N PHE A 125 16.11 10.29 -6.68
CA PHE A 125 17.25 11.02 -7.26
C PHE A 125 18.07 10.09 -8.14
N LYS A 126 18.76 10.66 -9.12
CA LYS A 126 19.58 9.89 -10.06
C LYS A 126 20.68 9.14 -9.31
N GLN A 127 20.92 7.91 -9.74
CA GLN A 127 22.06 7.16 -9.26
C GLN A 127 23.33 7.75 -9.86
N ILE A 128 24.32 7.99 -9.01
CA ILE A 128 25.65 8.45 -9.39
C ILE A 128 26.63 7.34 -9.04
N GLU A 129 27.52 7.03 -9.97
CA GLU A 129 28.56 6.02 -9.76
C GLU A 129 29.52 6.47 -8.63
N GLY A 130 29.95 5.52 -7.80
CA GLY A 130 30.86 5.78 -6.68
C GLY A 130 30.20 6.27 -5.39
N ILE A 131 28.89 6.56 -5.38
CA ILE A 131 28.15 6.91 -4.16
C ILE A 131 27.61 5.67 -3.46
N ASP A 132 27.78 5.58 -2.14
CA ASP A 132 27.15 4.54 -1.31
C ASP A 132 25.70 4.90 -0.95
N TYR A 133 24.76 4.09 -1.42
CA TYR A 133 23.32 4.21 -1.11
C TYR A 133 22.83 3.16 -0.12
N SER A 134 23.71 2.44 0.57
CA SER A 134 23.39 1.38 1.54
C SER A 134 22.37 1.81 2.61
N LEU A 135 22.36 3.09 2.98
CA LEU A 135 21.35 3.69 3.85
C LEU A 135 19.90 3.44 3.37
N LEU A 136 19.68 3.45 2.05
CA LEU A 136 18.36 3.26 1.43
C LEU A 136 17.94 1.78 1.32
N ASN A 137 18.74 0.86 1.87
CA ASN A 137 18.30 -0.50 2.18
C ASN A 137 17.34 -0.52 3.39
N ALA A 138 17.27 0.57 4.16
CA ALA A 138 16.26 0.82 5.18
C ALA A 138 15.06 1.60 4.61
N PRO A 139 13.85 1.46 5.18
CA PRO A 139 12.68 2.21 4.70
C PRO A 139 12.87 3.71 4.93
N ILE A 140 12.36 4.53 4.02
CA ILE A 140 12.34 6.00 4.16
C ILE A 140 11.18 6.52 5.01
N GLY A 141 10.19 5.66 5.28
CA GLY A 141 9.06 5.93 6.15
C GLY A 141 8.44 4.63 6.62
N LYS A 142 7.90 4.65 7.84
CA LYS A 142 7.20 3.53 8.47
C LYS A 142 5.85 4.01 8.95
N ALA A 143 4.79 3.28 8.65
CA ALA A 143 3.45 3.56 9.15
C ALA A 143 2.86 2.32 9.83
N LYS A 144 2.06 2.55 10.87
CA LYS A 144 1.32 1.51 11.58
C LYS A 144 0.04 2.06 12.19
N TYR A 145 -0.90 1.19 12.48
CA TYR A 145 -2.10 1.54 13.23
C TYR A 145 -1.77 1.93 14.68
N TYR A 146 -2.48 2.93 15.21
CA TYR A 146 -2.36 3.39 16.59
C TYR A 146 -3.72 3.31 17.28
N ALA A 147 -3.88 2.26 18.09
CA ALA A 147 -5.14 1.91 18.77
C ALA A 147 -5.73 3.04 19.62
N LYS A 148 -4.89 3.90 20.20
CA LYS A 148 -5.35 5.02 21.03
C LYS A 148 -6.12 6.08 20.25
N THR A 149 -5.89 6.19 18.94
CA THR A 149 -6.50 7.21 18.09
C THR A 149 -7.30 6.64 16.92
N GLY A 150 -7.35 5.32 16.75
CA GLY A 150 -8.07 4.69 15.64
C GLY A 150 -7.52 5.00 14.26
N VAL A 151 -6.28 5.46 14.13
CA VAL A 151 -5.70 5.90 12.84
C VAL A 151 -4.35 5.27 12.55
N ILE A 152 -4.03 5.15 11.27
CA ILE A 152 -2.68 4.81 10.81
C ILE A 152 -1.80 6.06 10.87
N VAL A 153 -0.70 5.96 11.60
CA VAL A 153 0.24 7.05 11.82
C VAL A 153 1.62 6.71 11.25
N TRP A 154 2.29 7.73 10.72
CA TRP A 154 3.70 7.65 10.37
C TRP A 154 4.57 7.77 11.62
N ASP A 155 5.63 6.98 11.69
CA ASP A 155 6.72 7.20 12.64
C ASP A 155 7.49 8.46 12.20
N MET A 156 7.02 9.62 12.66
CA MET A 156 7.59 10.91 12.31
C MET A 156 8.98 11.14 12.92
N ALA A 157 9.34 10.45 14.00
CA ALA A 157 10.68 10.53 14.57
C ALA A 157 11.68 9.81 13.66
N TYR A 158 11.37 8.55 13.31
CA TYR A 158 12.15 7.76 12.35
C TYR A 158 12.25 8.44 10.99
N THR A 159 11.12 8.91 10.46
CA THR A 159 11.03 9.49 9.11
C THR A 159 11.87 10.78 9.01
N ARG A 160 11.86 11.63 10.05
CA ARG A 160 12.72 12.83 10.10
C ARG A 160 14.21 12.49 10.18
N ASP A 161 14.58 11.52 11.02
CA ASP A 161 15.98 11.08 11.12
C ASP A 161 16.49 10.49 9.80
N MET A 162 15.67 9.65 9.16
CA MET A 162 16.00 9.07 7.86
C MET A 162 16.14 10.14 6.78
N MET A 163 15.22 11.11 6.69
CA MET A 163 15.35 12.23 5.75
C MET A 163 16.65 13.05 5.96
N ARG A 164 17.04 13.28 7.21
CA ARG A 164 18.30 13.95 7.55
C ARG A 164 19.50 13.15 7.06
N LYS A 165 19.53 11.84 7.28
CA LYS A 165 20.60 10.95 6.79
C LYS A 165 20.66 10.92 5.27
N VAL A 166 19.52 10.78 4.59
CA VAL A 166 19.43 10.75 3.12
C VAL A 166 19.93 12.04 2.48
N ARG A 167 19.71 13.21 3.12
CA ARG A 167 20.24 14.49 2.65
C ARG A 167 21.77 14.56 2.66
N ASN A 168 22.42 13.77 3.50
CA ASN A 168 23.87 13.79 3.68
C ASN A 168 24.60 12.71 2.87
N ILE A 169 23.90 11.98 2.00
CA ILE A 169 24.52 11.11 1.00
C ILE A 169 25.33 12.01 0.06
N LYS A 170 26.61 11.72 -0.12
CA LYS A 170 27.58 12.49 -0.92
C LYS A 170 28.11 11.67 -2.08
#